data_AF-A0A7C6DMA8-F1
#
_entry.id   AF-A0A7C6DMA8-F1
#
_cell.length_a   1.000
_cell.length_b   1.000
_cell.length_c   1.000
_cell.angle_alpha   90.00
_cell.angle_beta   90.00
_cell.angle_gamma   90.00
#
_symmetry.space_group_name_H-M   'P 1'
#
loop_
_entity.id
_entity.type
_entity.pdbx_description
1 polymer ?
#
loop_
_entity_poly.entity_id
_entity_poly.type
_entity_poly.pdbx_seq_one_letter_code
_entity_poly.pdbx_strand_id
1 'polypeptide(L)'
;MPPITRAEARRAYLRWTRAAGPFWAYAGLTPLCGDALPASADRPDAPALIGTARRVLEAQVVPLLPESSVRLALVLDLPIALSLASSAPLLDAGFVPVPFVYRWPIEPSNLSAPEAAALLVALAPTARATEQARGVALLLDSQRFEGASPFSPARFDGRYHYPPDVLPPPHALLDWGIAAVVFVSDRVQLRDDLGMIADRYARSGLQRADLWVDLAAAPESGAVGS
;
A
#
# COMPACT_ATOMS: atom_id res chain seq x y z
N MET A 1 13.52 14.69 -18.22
CA MET A 1 13.97 13.27 -18.18
C MET A 1 13.87 12.69 -19.57
N PRO A 2 14.81 11.82 -20.00
CA PRO A 2 14.66 11.06 -21.24
C PRO A 2 13.40 10.17 -21.19
N PRO A 3 12.76 9.88 -22.34
CA PRO A 3 11.59 9.02 -22.37
C PRO A 3 11.96 7.59 -21.94
N ILE A 4 11.17 7.02 -21.04
CA ILE A 4 11.37 5.66 -20.54
C ILE A 4 11.01 4.67 -21.64
N THR A 5 11.93 3.77 -21.94
CA THR A 5 11.70 2.73 -22.93
C THR A 5 10.82 1.62 -22.36
N ARG A 6 10.09 0.92 -23.24
CA ARG A 6 9.31 -0.28 -22.86
C ARG A 6 10.17 -1.35 -22.20
N ALA A 7 11.43 -1.48 -22.62
CA ALA A 7 12.38 -2.44 -22.05
C ALA A 7 12.76 -2.08 -20.60
N GLU A 8 12.97 -0.80 -20.30
CA GLU A 8 13.24 -0.32 -18.94
C GLU A 8 12.04 -0.52 -18.03
N ALA A 9 10.85 -0.11 -18.47
CA ALA A 9 9.61 -0.30 -17.72
C ALA A 9 9.36 -1.79 -17.40
N ARG A 10 9.58 -2.68 -18.38
CA ARG A 10 9.44 -4.13 -18.17
C ARG A 10 10.43 -4.67 -17.15
N ARG A 11 11.71 -4.25 -17.21
CA ARG A 11 12.73 -4.68 -16.24
C ARG A 11 12.39 -4.20 -14.83
N ALA A 12 11.95 -2.95 -14.71
CA ALA A 12 11.54 -2.35 -13.45
C ALA A 12 10.35 -3.10 -12.84
N TYR A 13 9.31 -3.35 -13.63
CA TYR A 13 8.14 -4.13 -13.23
C TYR A 13 8.54 -5.52 -12.70
N LEU A 14 9.32 -6.29 -13.46
CA LEU A 14 9.77 -7.62 -13.03
C LEU A 14 10.60 -7.58 -11.74
N ARG A 15 11.40 -6.54 -11.53
CA ARG A 15 12.19 -6.36 -10.31
C ARG A 15 11.30 -6.09 -9.11
N TRP A 16 10.33 -5.21 -9.27
CA TRP A 16 9.31 -4.95 -8.26
C TRP A 16 8.47 -6.20 -7.96
N THR A 17 7.99 -6.95 -8.96
CA THR A 17 7.24 -8.21 -8.77
C THR A 17 8.01 -9.21 -7.91
N ARG A 18 9.33 -9.34 -8.15
CA ARG A 18 10.20 -10.18 -7.32
C ARG A 18 10.36 -9.65 -5.90
N ALA A 19 10.47 -8.33 -5.74
CA ALA A 19 10.58 -7.68 -4.44
C ALA A 19 9.30 -7.80 -3.60
N ALA A 20 8.13 -7.74 -4.23
CA ALA A 20 6.85 -7.92 -3.56
C ALA A 20 6.59 -9.37 -3.11
N GLY A 21 7.38 -10.35 -3.59
CA GLY A 21 7.19 -11.75 -3.25
C GLY A 21 5.77 -12.23 -3.57
N PRO A 22 5.16 -13.12 -2.78
CA PRO A 22 3.83 -13.66 -3.09
C PRO A 22 2.72 -12.59 -3.13
N PHE A 23 2.96 -11.40 -2.56
CA PHE A 23 2.00 -10.29 -2.59
C PHE A 23 1.87 -9.62 -3.95
N TRP A 24 2.79 -9.87 -4.91
CA TRP A 24 2.73 -9.25 -6.24
C TRP A 24 1.39 -9.52 -6.95
N ALA A 25 0.82 -10.71 -6.74
CA ALA A 25 -0.45 -11.13 -7.33
C ALA A 25 -1.65 -10.29 -6.84
N TYR A 26 -1.50 -9.61 -5.71
CA TYR A 26 -2.55 -8.84 -5.04
C TYR A 26 -2.34 -7.32 -5.16
N ALA A 27 -1.18 -6.87 -5.63
CA ALA A 27 -0.89 -5.46 -5.85
C ALA A 27 -1.53 -4.87 -7.13
N GLY A 28 -2.13 -5.71 -7.99
CA GLY A 28 -3.06 -5.27 -9.05
C GLY A 28 -2.49 -4.33 -10.13
N LEU A 29 -1.16 -4.22 -10.25
CA LEU A 29 -0.47 -3.47 -11.30
C LEU A 29 -0.68 -4.13 -12.68
N THR A 30 -1.83 -3.83 -13.30
CA THR A 30 -2.13 -4.16 -14.71
C THR A 30 -1.44 -3.13 -15.62
N PRO A 31 -1.00 -3.50 -16.85
CA PRO A 31 -0.27 -2.58 -17.70
C PRO A 31 -1.15 -1.38 -18.06
N LEU A 32 -0.82 -0.22 -17.51
CA LEU A 32 -0.51 1.00 -18.27
C LEU A 32 -1.40 1.27 -19.51
N CYS A 33 -2.73 1.13 -19.38
CA CYS A 33 -3.66 1.36 -20.49
C CYS A 33 -4.72 2.35 -20.02
N GLY A 34 -4.49 3.62 -20.34
CA GLY A 34 -5.44 4.70 -20.09
C GLY A 34 -4.73 6.03 -19.91
N ASP A 35 -5.34 7.10 -20.41
CA ASP A 35 -4.94 8.46 -20.08
C ASP A 35 -5.28 8.76 -18.61
N ALA A 36 -4.37 9.44 -17.91
CA ALA A 36 -4.61 9.84 -16.52
C ALA A 36 -5.68 10.91 -16.46
N LEU A 37 -6.43 10.88 -15.35
CA LEU A 37 -7.13 12.06 -14.91
C LEU A 37 -6.18 13.16 -14.45
N PRO A 38 -6.57 14.44 -14.60
CA PRO A 38 -5.90 15.52 -13.91
C PRO A 38 -5.85 15.20 -12.42
N ALA A 39 -4.65 15.32 -11.84
CA ALA A 39 -4.44 15.05 -10.42
C ALA A 39 -5.41 15.90 -9.58
N SER A 40 -6.13 15.26 -8.66
CA SER A 40 -6.84 15.98 -7.60
C SER A 40 -5.82 16.87 -6.86
N ALA A 41 -6.18 18.14 -6.66
CA ALA A 41 -5.32 19.15 -6.04
C ALA A 41 -5.09 18.89 -4.54
N ASP A 42 -5.88 18.02 -3.91
CA ASP A 42 -5.82 17.73 -2.48
C ASP A 42 -5.04 16.43 -2.20
N ARG A 43 -3.79 16.33 -2.67
CA ARG A 43 -2.91 15.22 -2.29
C ARG A 43 -2.15 15.58 -1.00
N PRO A 44 -2.19 14.72 0.04
CA PRO A 44 -1.36 14.93 1.22
C PRO A 44 0.13 14.93 0.86
N ASP A 45 0.93 15.69 1.62
CA ASP A 45 2.38 15.78 1.43
C ASP A 45 3.04 14.42 1.68
N ALA A 46 3.56 13.79 0.61
CA ALA A 46 4.04 12.41 0.64
C ALA A 46 5.13 12.18 1.70
N PRO A 47 6.19 13.01 1.80
CA PRO A 47 7.18 12.95 2.87
C PRO A 47 6.58 12.91 4.29
N ALA A 48 5.63 13.79 4.60
CA ALA A 48 5.04 13.88 5.93
C ALA A 48 4.26 12.59 6.27
N LEU A 49 3.42 12.14 5.33
CA LEU A 49 2.66 10.90 5.46
C LEU A 49 3.58 9.68 5.66
N ILE A 50 4.65 9.58 4.88
CA ILE A 50 5.66 8.51 4.99
C ILE A 50 6.33 8.54 6.36
N GLY A 51 6.72 9.73 6.84
CA GLY A 51 7.34 9.90 8.14
C GLY A 51 6.42 9.47 9.29
N THR A 52 5.15 9.84 9.24
CA THR A 52 4.15 9.40 10.23
C THR A 52 3.87 7.90 10.14
N ALA A 53 3.63 7.36 8.93
CA ALA A 53 3.44 5.93 8.71
C ALA A 53 4.62 5.10 9.25
N ARG A 54 5.86 5.49 8.94
CA ARG A 54 7.06 4.80 9.44
C ARG A 54 7.09 4.76 10.97
N ARG A 55 6.88 5.89 11.64
CA ARG A 55 6.88 5.95 13.11
C ARG A 55 5.79 5.08 13.73
N VAL A 56 4.58 5.12 13.17
CA VAL A 56 3.48 4.25 13.63
C VAL A 56 3.86 2.78 13.46
N LEU A 57 4.39 2.40 12.31
CA LEU A 57 4.79 1.02 12.04
C LEU A 57 5.86 0.56 13.04
N GLU A 58 6.91 1.36 13.23
CA GLU A 58 8.02 1.05 14.14
C GLU A 58 7.59 1.00 15.62
N ALA A 59 6.82 2.00 16.08
CA ALA A 59 6.52 2.15 17.50
C ALA A 59 5.30 1.34 17.97
N GLN A 60 4.35 1.06 17.07
CA GLN A 60 3.05 0.51 17.45
C GLN A 60 2.73 -0.80 16.74
N VAL A 61 3.18 -1.01 15.49
CA VAL A 61 2.87 -2.24 14.75
C VAL A 61 3.90 -3.34 15.00
N VAL A 62 5.20 -3.02 14.88
CA VAL A 62 6.28 -4.00 15.10
C VAL A 62 6.16 -4.71 16.45
N PRO A 63 5.85 -4.04 17.58
CA PRO A 63 5.68 -4.71 18.88
C PRO A 63 4.48 -5.67 18.95
N LEU A 64 3.49 -5.53 18.06
CA LEU A 64 2.31 -6.41 18.01
C LEU A 64 2.57 -7.69 17.21
N LEU A 65 3.72 -7.76 16.52
CA LEU A 65 4.11 -8.95 15.76
C LEU A 65 4.96 -9.87 16.63
N PRO A 66 4.93 -11.20 16.40
CA PRO A 66 5.81 -12.13 17.07
C PRO A 66 7.30 -11.74 16.90
N GLU A 67 8.13 -11.87 17.93
CA GLU A 67 9.55 -11.43 17.97
C GLU A 67 10.44 -11.96 16.81
N SER A 68 10.01 -13.03 16.13
CA SER A 68 10.68 -13.57 14.93
C SER A 68 10.28 -12.87 13.61
N SER A 69 9.41 -11.86 13.65
CA SER A 69 8.77 -11.25 12.48
C SER A 69 9.49 -9.98 12.01
N VAL A 70 10.74 -10.13 11.56
CA VAL A 70 11.60 -8.97 11.22
C VAL A 70 11.18 -8.26 9.92
N ARG A 71 10.19 -8.75 9.18
CA ARG A 71 9.74 -8.16 7.90
C ARG A 71 8.21 -8.21 7.77
N LEU A 72 7.62 -7.03 7.64
CA LEU A 72 6.18 -6.79 7.50
C LEU A 72 5.87 -6.41 6.04
N ALA A 73 4.92 -7.11 5.42
CA ALA A 73 4.35 -6.63 4.16
C ALA A 73 3.36 -5.50 4.47
N LEU A 74 3.55 -4.34 3.83
CA LEU A 74 2.73 -3.16 4.03
C LEU A 74 1.84 -2.96 2.82
N VAL A 75 0.56 -3.32 2.94
CA VAL A 75 -0.42 -2.98 1.91
C VAL A 75 -0.74 -1.50 2.02
N LEU A 76 -0.45 -0.74 0.96
CA LEU A 76 -0.63 0.70 0.91
C LEU A 76 -1.91 1.05 0.13
N ASP A 77 -2.94 1.44 0.86
CA ASP A 77 -4.19 1.96 0.33
C ASP A 77 -4.12 3.45 -0.06
N LEU A 78 -2.95 3.93 -0.48
CA LEU A 78 -2.72 5.32 -0.85
C LEU A 78 -2.94 5.53 -2.36
N PRO A 79 -3.12 6.78 -2.84
CA PRO A 79 -3.02 7.08 -4.26
C PRO A 79 -1.72 6.48 -4.80
N ILE A 80 -1.76 5.78 -5.93
CA ILE A 80 -0.62 4.97 -6.38
C ILE A 80 0.68 5.76 -6.56
N ALA A 81 0.60 7.04 -6.94
CA ALA A 81 1.78 7.92 -6.96
C ALA A 81 2.43 8.05 -5.57
N LEU A 82 1.62 8.19 -4.52
CA LEU A 82 2.07 8.21 -3.12
C LEU A 82 2.55 6.82 -2.66
N SER A 83 1.85 5.74 -3.03
CA SER A 83 2.27 4.36 -2.70
C SER A 83 3.63 4.00 -3.29
N LEU A 84 3.90 4.42 -4.53
CA LEU A 84 5.18 4.17 -5.18
C LEU A 84 6.28 5.11 -4.66
N ALA A 85 5.95 6.39 -4.40
CA ALA A 85 6.89 7.34 -3.80
C ALA A 85 7.32 6.95 -2.37
N SER A 86 6.41 6.34 -1.60
CA SER A 86 6.69 5.85 -0.24
C SER A 86 7.50 4.55 -0.19
N SER A 87 7.57 3.83 -1.31
CA SER A 87 8.12 2.48 -1.32
C SER A 87 9.61 2.44 -0.96
N ALA A 88 10.44 3.37 -1.44
CA ALA A 88 11.88 3.35 -1.14
C ALA A 88 12.19 3.61 0.35
N PRO A 89 11.67 4.67 1.00
CA PRO A 89 11.86 4.86 2.45
C PRO A 89 11.35 3.70 3.31
N LEU A 90 10.26 3.05 2.89
CA LEU A 90 9.69 1.90 3.60
C LEU A 90 10.55 0.64 3.45
N LEU A 91 11.11 0.42 2.26
CA LEU A 91 12.10 -0.65 2.03
C LEU A 91 13.35 -0.46 2.89
N ASP A 92 13.86 0.77 3.00
CA ASP A 92 15.01 1.09 3.85
C ASP A 92 14.71 0.87 5.34
N ALA A 93 13.48 1.14 5.78
CA ALA A 93 13.00 0.83 7.12
C ALA A 93 12.68 -0.67 7.33
N GLY A 94 12.84 -1.49 6.30
CA GLY A 94 12.69 -2.93 6.36
C GLY A 94 11.27 -3.47 6.16
N PHE A 95 10.35 -2.62 5.71
CA PHE A 95 9.00 -2.98 5.32
C PHE A 95 8.95 -3.34 3.83
N VAL A 96 8.08 -4.27 3.45
CA VAL A 96 7.84 -4.63 2.04
C VAL A 96 6.61 -3.87 1.56
N PRO A 97 6.75 -2.71 0.89
CA PRO A 97 5.60 -1.99 0.37
C PRO A 97 4.94 -2.79 -0.75
N VAL A 98 3.66 -3.04 -0.57
CA VAL A 98 2.77 -3.64 -1.56
C VAL A 98 1.80 -2.53 -1.97
N PRO A 99 2.13 -1.74 -3.00
CA PRO A 99 1.23 -0.71 -3.49
C PRO A 99 -0.05 -1.38 -3.94
N PHE A 100 -1.17 -0.99 -3.34
CA PHE A 100 -2.45 -1.59 -3.64
C PHE A 100 -3.09 -0.81 -4.79
N VAL A 101 -3.21 -1.45 -5.95
CA VAL A 101 -3.79 -0.84 -7.14
C VAL A 101 -5.00 -1.65 -7.52
N TYR A 102 -6.19 -1.19 -7.13
CA TYR A 102 -7.39 -1.90 -7.54
C TYR A 102 -7.62 -1.70 -9.04
N ARG A 103 -7.74 -2.83 -9.73
CA ARG A 103 -7.90 -2.97 -11.17
C ARG A 103 -9.24 -2.35 -11.60
N TRP A 104 -9.19 -1.18 -12.22
CA TRP A 104 -10.28 -0.74 -13.09
C TRP A 104 -9.79 -0.69 -14.54
N PRO A 105 -10.20 -1.64 -15.40
CA PRO A 105 -9.80 -1.67 -16.81
C PRO A 105 -10.62 -0.68 -17.64
N ILE A 106 -11.17 0.38 -17.03
CA ILE A 106 -11.96 1.39 -17.72
C ILE A 106 -11.22 2.71 -17.65
N GLU A 107 -11.32 3.47 -18.73
CA GLU A 107 -10.99 4.87 -18.68
C GLU A 107 -12.05 5.61 -17.88
N PRO A 108 -11.64 6.57 -17.05
CA PRO A 108 -10.26 7.05 -16.90
C PRO A 108 -9.51 6.42 -15.70
N SER A 109 -8.17 6.34 -15.79
CA SER A 109 -7.33 5.83 -14.70
C SER A 109 -6.85 6.94 -13.76
N ASN A 110 -6.68 6.63 -12.48
CA ASN A 110 -6.05 7.53 -11.50
C ASN A 110 -4.51 7.62 -11.66
N LEU A 111 -3.92 6.86 -12.60
CA LEU A 111 -2.50 6.94 -12.94
C LEU A 111 -2.24 6.63 -14.42
N SER A 112 -1.49 7.50 -15.09
CA SER A 112 -1.17 7.30 -16.50
C SER A 112 -0.12 6.21 -16.68
N ALA A 113 -0.18 5.57 -17.85
CA ALA A 113 0.81 4.63 -18.31
C ALA A 113 2.27 5.12 -18.17
N PRO A 114 2.64 6.32 -18.63
CA PRO A 114 4.00 6.81 -18.53
C PRO A 114 4.44 7.15 -17.10
N GLU A 115 3.54 7.71 -16.28
CA GLU A 115 3.84 8.08 -14.89
C GLU A 115 4.11 6.85 -14.03
N ALA A 116 3.28 5.81 -14.16
CA ALA A 116 3.50 4.53 -13.49
C ALA A 116 4.83 3.88 -13.90
N ALA A 117 5.16 3.91 -15.20
CA ALA A 117 6.44 3.41 -15.69
C ALA A 117 7.62 4.19 -15.08
N ALA A 118 7.49 5.52 -14.94
CA ALA A 118 8.50 6.36 -14.30
C ALA A 118 8.71 6.03 -12.83
N LEU A 119 7.62 5.87 -12.08
CA LEU A 119 7.68 5.51 -10.67
C LEU A 119 8.29 4.12 -10.46
N LEU A 120 7.91 3.13 -11.28
CA LEU A 120 8.50 1.79 -11.21
C LEU A 120 10.00 1.81 -11.55
N VAL A 121 10.41 2.55 -12.59
CA VAL A 121 11.82 2.69 -12.97
C VAL A 121 12.63 3.38 -11.86
N ALA A 122 12.07 4.39 -11.21
CA ALA A 122 12.70 5.06 -10.07
C ALA A 122 12.83 4.15 -8.83
N LEU A 123 11.83 3.27 -8.60
CA LEU A 123 11.84 2.30 -7.49
C LEU A 123 12.76 1.11 -7.76
N ALA A 124 12.96 0.73 -9.03
CA ALA A 124 13.66 -0.49 -9.39
C ALA A 124 15.04 -0.63 -8.73
N PRO A 125 15.93 0.39 -8.65
CA PRO A 125 17.24 0.27 -8.01
C PRO A 125 17.20 -0.21 -6.55
N THR A 126 16.18 0.21 -5.79
CA THR A 126 16.01 -0.08 -4.36
C THR A 126 15.14 -1.32 -4.11
N ALA A 127 14.33 -1.74 -5.08
CA ALA A 127 13.56 -2.98 -5.02
C ALA A 127 14.49 -4.21 -4.96
N ARG A 128 14.64 -4.78 -3.76
CA ARG A 128 15.37 -6.04 -3.52
C ARG A 128 14.37 -7.14 -3.19
N ALA A 129 14.64 -8.36 -3.68
CA ALA A 129 13.90 -9.54 -3.24
C ALA A 129 14.09 -9.69 -1.73
N THR A 130 13.01 -9.54 -0.98
CA THR A 130 13.05 -9.70 0.47
C THR A 130 13.03 -11.17 0.85
N GLU A 131 13.73 -11.49 1.94
CA GLU A 131 13.49 -12.73 2.68
C GLU A 131 12.03 -12.75 3.15
N GLN A 132 11.47 -13.95 3.25
CA GLN A 132 10.04 -14.20 3.40
C GLN A 132 9.44 -13.38 4.57
N ALA A 133 8.46 -12.51 4.28
CA ALA A 133 7.73 -11.76 5.30
C ALA A 133 7.02 -12.72 6.26
N ARG A 134 6.95 -12.35 7.55
CA ARG A 134 6.32 -13.16 8.62
C ARG A 134 5.15 -12.46 9.31
N GLY A 135 4.88 -11.20 8.93
CA GLY A 135 3.71 -10.42 9.35
C GLY A 135 3.19 -9.54 8.20
N VAL A 136 1.92 -9.13 8.28
CA VAL A 136 1.30 -8.19 7.33
C VAL A 136 0.68 -7.02 8.09
N ALA A 137 0.94 -5.79 7.64
CA ALA A 137 0.15 -4.64 8.02
C ALA A 137 -0.55 -4.07 6.81
N LEU A 138 -1.78 -3.64 7.02
CA LEU A 138 -2.56 -2.94 6.03
C LEU A 138 -2.69 -1.51 6.48
N LEU A 139 -1.97 -0.62 5.80
CA LEU A 139 -2.11 0.82 5.99
C LEU A 139 -3.24 1.30 5.09
N LEU A 140 -4.34 1.65 5.72
CA LEU A 140 -5.60 1.98 5.07
C LEU A 140 -5.80 3.50 5.07
N ASP A 141 -6.15 4.05 3.92
CA ASP A 141 -6.43 5.48 3.75
C ASP A 141 -7.92 5.72 3.97
N SER A 142 -8.28 6.60 4.91
CA SER A 142 -9.67 7.04 5.10
C SER A 142 -10.21 7.87 3.95
N GLN A 143 -9.35 8.45 3.10
CA GLN A 143 -9.74 9.42 2.07
C GLN A 143 -10.20 8.77 0.77
N ARG A 144 -10.56 7.48 0.80
CA ARG A 144 -11.27 6.82 -0.30
C ARG A 144 -12.51 7.62 -0.66
N PHE A 145 -12.74 7.81 -1.96
CA PHE A 145 -13.90 8.53 -2.48
C PHE A 145 -15.21 8.11 -1.78
N GLU A 146 -15.84 9.07 -1.12
CA GLU A 146 -17.18 8.93 -0.53
C GLU A 146 -18.20 9.53 -1.51
N GLY A 147 -18.84 8.69 -2.31
CA GLY A 147 -19.84 9.18 -3.26
C GLY A 147 -20.54 8.08 -4.06
N ALA A 148 -21.82 8.32 -4.35
CA ALA A 148 -22.74 7.35 -4.97
C ALA A 148 -22.50 7.08 -6.48
N SER A 149 -21.43 7.59 -7.08
CA SER A 149 -21.12 7.27 -8.48
C SER A 149 -19.61 7.19 -8.72
N PRO A 150 -19.07 5.98 -9.00
CA PRO A 150 -17.66 5.79 -9.37
C PRO A 150 -17.36 6.24 -10.81
N PHE A 151 -18.22 7.04 -11.45
CA PHE A 151 -18.11 7.41 -12.86
C PHE A 151 -18.09 8.93 -13.08
N SER A 152 -17.45 9.69 -12.19
CA SER A 152 -17.06 11.06 -12.53
C SER A 152 -15.63 11.06 -13.03
N PRO A 153 -15.38 11.31 -14.32
CA PRO A 153 -14.03 11.40 -14.85
C PRO A 153 -13.19 12.46 -14.12
N ALA A 154 -13.76 13.54 -13.62
CA ALA A 154 -12.94 14.53 -12.90
C ALA A 154 -12.48 14.08 -11.49
N ARG A 155 -13.01 12.98 -10.94
CA ARG A 155 -12.81 12.58 -9.52
C ARG A 155 -12.67 11.06 -9.32
N PHE A 156 -12.36 10.29 -10.37
CA PHE A 156 -12.29 8.84 -10.23
C PHE A 156 -11.14 8.42 -9.30
N ASP A 157 -11.49 7.69 -8.25
CA ASP A 157 -10.57 6.99 -7.38
C ASP A 157 -10.91 5.50 -7.41
N GLY A 158 -10.00 4.69 -7.95
CA GLY A 158 -10.18 3.23 -8.02
C GLY A 158 -10.28 2.55 -6.65
N ARG A 159 -10.01 3.27 -5.56
CA ARG A 159 -10.08 2.79 -4.17
C ARG A 159 -11.49 2.90 -3.56
N TYR A 160 -12.57 2.81 -4.35
CA TYR A 160 -13.93 3.02 -3.85
C TYR A 160 -14.57 1.77 -3.22
N HIS A 161 -14.15 0.57 -3.62
CA HIS A 161 -14.66 -0.71 -3.09
C HIS A 161 -13.63 -1.83 -3.27
N TYR A 162 -13.42 -2.61 -2.20
CA TYR A 162 -12.55 -3.78 -2.21
C TYR A 162 -13.33 -5.08 -2.12
N PRO A 163 -13.28 -5.94 -3.17
CA PRO A 163 -13.90 -7.24 -3.10
C PRO A 163 -13.13 -8.15 -2.13
N PRO A 164 -13.76 -9.17 -1.55
CA PRO A 164 -13.11 -10.00 -0.53
C PRO A 164 -11.82 -10.69 -0.98
N ASP A 165 -11.64 -10.96 -2.26
CA ASP A 165 -10.48 -11.65 -2.85
C ASP A 165 -9.30 -10.73 -3.17
N VAL A 166 -9.45 -9.43 -2.92
CA VAL A 166 -8.40 -8.44 -3.24
C VAL A 166 -7.14 -8.60 -2.38
N LEU A 167 -7.27 -9.22 -1.22
CA LEU A 167 -6.17 -9.55 -0.31
C LEU A 167 -6.03 -11.06 -0.16
N PRO A 168 -4.81 -11.56 0.11
CA PRO A 168 -4.56 -12.99 0.27
C PRO A 168 -5.55 -13.66 1.23
N PRO A 169 -6.10 -14.83 0.90
CA PRO A 169 -6.95 -15.55 1.83
C PRO A 169 -6.11 -16.03 3.03
N PRO A 170 -6.73 -16.26 4.20
CA PRO A 170 -5.98 -16.58 5.40
C PRO A 170 -5.07 -17.80 5.30
N HIS A 171 -5.51 -18.87 4.62
CA HIS A 171 -4.69 -20.07 4.43
C HIS A 171 -3.39 -19.76 3.67
N ALA A 172 -3.45 -18.87 2.67
CA ALA A 172 -2.26 -18.47 1.92
C ALA A 172 -1.28 -17.69 2.81
N LEU A 173 -1.77 -16.81 3.69
CA LEU A 173 -0.93 -16.10 4.66
C LEU A 173 -0.23 -17.10 5.59
N LEU A 174 -0.97 -18.06 6.14
CA LEU A 174 -0.42 -19.11 7.01
C LEU A 174 0.63 -19.97 6.28
N ASP A 175 0.37 -20.36 5.02
CA ASP A 175 1.30 -21.11 4.17
C ASP A 175 2.60 -20.32 3.88
N TRP A 176 2.52 -18.98 3.88
CA TRP A 176 3.69 -18.10 3.76
C TRP A 176 4.40 -17.87 5.11
N GLY A 177 3.91 -18.47 6.19
CA GLY A 177 4.42 -18.30 7.56
C GLY A 177 4.03 -16.98 8.19
N ILE A 178 2.92 -16.37 7.74
CA ILE A 178 2.39 -15.12 8.26
C ILE A 178 1.29 -15.46 9.26
N ALA A 179 1.57 -15.19 10.53
CA ALA A 179 0.66 -15.52 11.63
C ALA A 179 -0.13 -14.32 12.16
N ALA A 180 0.25 -13.10 11.77
CA ALA A 180 -0.33 -11.86 12.28
C ALA A 180 -0.68 -10.87 11.16
N VAL A 181 -1.83 -10.20 11.34
CA VAL A 181 -2.33 -9.14 10.48
C VAL A 181 -2.71 -7.92 11.33
N VAL A 182 -2.15 -6.76 11.00
CA VAL A 182 -2.46 -5.50 11.68
C VAL A 182 -3.15 -4.54 10.72
N PHE A 183 -4.34 -4.08 11.07
CA PHE A 183 -5.04 -3.02 10.35
C PHE A 183 -4.65 -1.67 10.95
N VAL A 184 -4.16 -0.74 10.13
CA VAL A 184 -3.78 0.61 10.54
C VAL A 184 -4.66 1.60 9.78
N SER A 185 -5.48 2.35 10.49
CA SER A 185 -6.39 3.35 9.90
C SER A 185 -6.54 4.55 10.81
N ASP A 186 -6.90 5.69 10.25
CA ASP A 186 -7.26 6.93 10.95
C ASP A 186 -8.75 7.03 11.29
N ARG A 187 -9.58 6.06 10.87
CA ARG A 187 -10.98 5.94 11.31
C ARG A 187 -11.11 4.89 12.38
N VAL A 188 -11.90 5.14 13.42
CA VAL A 188 -12.22 4.17 14.50
C VAL A 188 -12.95 2.92 14.00
N GLN A 189 -13.49 2.94 12.79
CA GLN A 189 -14.16 1.79 12.18
C GLN A 189 -13.67 1.61 10.74
N LEU A 190 -13.31 0.38 10.41
CA LEU A 190 -13.03 -0.02 9.02
C LEU A 190 -14.31 0.13 8.19
N ARG A 191 -14.16 0.54 6.93
CA ARG A 191 -15.27 0.50 5.96
C ARG A 191 -15.77 -0.92 5.79
N ASP A 192 -17.05 -1.09 5.47
CA ASP A 192 -17.73 -2.40 5.43
C ASP A 192 -16.98 -3.45 4.58
N ASP A 193 -16.45 -3.03 3.43
CA ASP A 193 -15.68 -3.88 2.52
C ASP A 193 -14.41 -4.45 3.17
N LEU A 194 -13.67 -3.61 3.89
CA LEU A 194 -12.52 -4.00 4.71
C LEU A 194 -12.93 -4.76 5.97
N GLY A 195 -14.05 -4.42 6.58
CA GLY A 195 -14.61 -5.11 7.74
C GLY A 195 -14.86 -6.59 7.43
N MET A 196 -15.42 -6.90 6.26
CA MET A 196 -15.59 -8.29 5.80
C MET A 196 -14.25 -9.05 5.69
N ILE A 197 -13.19 -8.39 5.22
CA ILE A 197 -11.85 -9.00 5.12
C ILE A 197 -11.25 -9.20 6.51
N ALA A 198 -11.37 -8.21 7.38
CA ALA A 198 -10.86 -8.25 8.75
C ALA A 198 -11.54 -9.35 9.57
N ASP A 199 -12.85 -9.52 9.40
CA ASP A 199 -13.63 -10.59 10.00
C ASP A 199 -13.25 -11.97 9.48
N ARG A 200 -12.93 -12.08 8.18
CA ARG A 200 -12.40 -13.30 7.59
C ARG A 200 -11.07 -13.70 8.24
N TYR A 201 -10.17 -12.75 8.50
CA TYR A 201 -8.91 -13.04 9.19
C TYR A 201 -9.13 -13.41 10.65
N ALA A 202 -9.99 -12.69 11.38
CA ALA A 202 -10.29 -12.98 12.78
C ALA A 202 -10.80 -14.42 13.00
N ARG A 203 -11.57 -14.97 12.05
CA ARG A 203 -12.12 -16.34 12.13
C ARG A 203 -11.13 -17.44 11.72
N SER A 204 -9.93 -17.10 11.29
CA SER A 204 -9.01 -18.04 10.62
C SER A 204 -7.82 -18.51 11.46
N GLY A 205 -7.74 -18.09 12.72
CA GLY A 205 -6.62 -18.38 13.60
C GLY A 205 -5.40 -17.47 13.41
N LEU A 206 -5.49 -16.48 12.51
CA LEU A 206 -4.52 -15.39 12.44
C LEU A 206 -4.67 -14.47 13.66
N GLN A 207 -3.54 -14.04 14.23
CA GLN A 207 -3.53 -12.94 15.19
C GLN A 207 -3.95 -11.67 14.46
N ARG A 208 -4.93 -10.94 15.02
CA ARG A 208 -5.41 -9.67 14.48
C ARG A 208 -5.24 -8.58 15.51
N ALA A 209 -4.75 -7.43 15.06
CA ALA A 209 -4.83 -6.18 15.80
C ALA A 209 -5.38 -5.07 14.89
N ASP A 210 -6.17 -4.17 15.48
CA ASP A 210 -6.65 -2.97 14.81
C ASP A 210 -6.05 -1.76 15.53
N LEU A 211 -5.37 -0.89 14.78
CA LEU A 211 -4.69 0.28 15.28
C LEU A 211 -5.28 1.53 14.64
N TRP A 212 -5.73 2.44 15.51
CA TRP A 212 -6.33 3.71 15.12
C TRP A 212 -5.31 4.84 15.31
N VAL A 213 -4.85 5.44 14.20
CA VAL A 213 -3.81 6.46 14.20
C VAL A 213 -4.18 7.62 13.31
N ASP A 214 -4.03 8.84 13.81
CA ASP A 214 -4.11 10.01 12.94
C ASP A 214 -2.86 10.07 12.03
N LEU A 215 -3.00 9.59 10.79
CA LEU A 215 -1.93 9.61 9.80
C LEU A 215 -1.63 11.02 9.26
N ALA A 216 -2.55 11.97 9.46
CA ALA A 216 -2.43 13.36 9.06
C ALA A 216 -1.85 14.26 10.18
N ALA A 217 -1.82 13.78 11.43
CA ALA A 217 -1.17 14.49 12.53
C ALA A 217 0.29 14.78 12.18
N ALA A 218 0.62 16.07 12.13
CA ALA A 218 1.97 16.55 11.91
C ALA A 218 2.92 15.98 12.99
N PRO A 219 4.22 15.79 12.68
CA PRO A 219 5.19 15.45 13.71
C PRO A 219 5.10 16.47 14.84
N GLU A 220 4.82 16.01 16.07
CA GLU A 220 5.22 16.77 17.23
C GLU A 220 6.72 17.02 17.08
N SER A 221 7.08 18.29 16.95
CA SER A 221 8.46 18.73 16.92
C SER A 221 9.08 18.30 18.23
N GLY A 222 9.75 17.15 18.24
CA GLY A 222 10.58 16.72 19.35
C GLY A 222 11.65 17.78 19.52
N ALA A 223 11.43 18.69 20.45
CA ALA A 223 12.44 19.57 20.95
C ALA A 223 13.60 18.69 21.42
N VAL A 224 14.69 18.72 20.66
CA VAL A 224 15.99 18.31 21.17
C VAL A 224 16.32 19.34 22.24
N GLY A 225 15.99 19.02 23.48
CA GLY A 225 16.45 19.75 24.64
C GLY A 225 17.96 19.69 24.66
N SER A 226 18.57 20.87 24.52
CA SER A 226 19.99 21.16 24.67
C SER A 226 20.56 20.72 26.00
#